data_AF-A0A6T5WK08-F1
#
_entry.id   AF-A0A6T5WK08-F1
#
_cell.length_a   1.000
_cell.length_b   1.000
_cell.length_c   1.000
_cell.angle_alpha   90.00
_cell.angle_beta   90.00
_cell.angle_gamma   90.00
#
_symmetry.space_group_name_H-M   'P 1'
#
loop_
_entity.id
_entity.type
_entity.pdbx_description
1 polymer ?
#
loop_
_entity_poly.entity_id
_entity_poly.type
_entity_poly.pdbx_seq_one_letter_code
_entity_poly.pdbx_strand_id
1 'polypeptide(L)'
;MKKRPHPRGLEVHFQRKRREEYLSKQSERRNTLLDVLRESRSHVPATVGGHHPTAATDVSSGRRNASEAMREFWASQFMVPEWMVDVPLDIGTHWFVMARPEGQRCLVVLSQGRITIRNKVGAVVETLDAHDVGWARLMPQKESILDCILQKKVLYVVDVLCWGGHELFDCTAEFRMYWKLSTMSQALQDVQPDVNAQYGIMLLEHHMADPTGIRCVWGKENVPFIRDGLIFLHKSSCYQGGQCPLMLTWKDGHTSRYCIDTDSSGIPLEEQHVILSYGGDSALQTGDDVPMTVASLPSSFEQANAHLLKPGQLFRCTLQPNGIHLTPGGDIWLSLEFHGTANRRRKRADTISKIIFQNMARHTPLTIDTILEISRQSTEHAMEDANDTGLQSIGTTRGVNP
;
A
#
# COMPACT_ATOMS: atom_id res chain seq x y z
N MET A 1 -16.93 9.64 38.36
CA MET A 1 -17.00 10.01 36.92
C MET A 1 -15.82 9.39 36.19
N LYS A 2 -16.05 8.37 35.34
CA LYS A 2 -14.97 7.82 34.49
C LYS A 2 -14.58 8.92 33.49
N LYS A 3 -13.30 9.34 33.50
CA LYS A 3 -12.77 10.27 32.49
C LYS A 3 -13.08 9.67 31.11
N ARG A 4 -13.78 10.44 30.26
CA ARG A 4 -13.94 10.06 28.84
C ARG A 4 -12.53 9.89 28.26
N PRO A 5 -12.23 8.77 27.58
CA PRO A 5 -10.91 8.57 26.99
C PRO A 5 -10.61 9.72 26.01
N HIS A 6 -9.37 10.20 26.05
CA HIS A 6 -8.86 11.21 25.13
C HIS A 6 -8.99 10.69 23.68
N PRO A 7 -9.32 11.52 22.67
CA PRO A 7 -9.51 11.08 21.26
C PRO A 7 -8.39 10.16 20.74
N ARG A 8 -7.13 10.49 21.06
CA ARG A 8 -5.94 9.65 20.81
C ARG A 8 -6.07 8.18 21.24
N GLY A 9 -6.82 7.86 22.28
CA GLY A 9 -6.91 6.48 22.80
C GLY A 9 -7.76 5.55 21.95
N LEU A 10 -8.78 6.05 21.25
CA LEU A 10 -9.68 5.22 20.42
C LEU A 10 -9.22 5.14 18.95
N GLU A 11 -8.65 6.22 18.40
CA GLU A 11 -8.00 6.20 17.08
C GLU A 11 -6.90 5.12 17.03
N VAL A 12 -6.15 4.96 18.14
CA VAL A 12 -5.12 3.93 18.34
C VAL A 12 -5.68 2.50 18.43
N HIS A 13 -6.97 2.32 18.75
CA HIS A 13 -7.57 0.98 18.85
C HIS A 13 -8.07 0.44 17.51
N PHE A 14 -8.40 1.31 16.56
CA PHE A 14 -8.94 0.88 15.27
C PHE A 14 -7.93 0.11 14.40
N GLN A 15 -6.74 0.67 14.10
CA GLN A 15 -5.80 -0.06 13.23
C GLN A 15 -5.24 -1.28 13.95
N ARG A 16 -5.01 -1.20 15.27
CA ARG A 16 -4.57 -2.35 16.07
C ARG A 16 -5.50 -3.55 15.92
N LYS A 17 -6.80 -3.35 16.17
CA LYS A 17 -7.81 -4.42 16.02
C LYS A 17 -7.83 -4.97 14.60
N ARG A 18 -7.74 -4.10 13.58
CA ARG A 18 -7.65 -4.53 12.18
C ARG A 18 -6.41 -5.37 11.89
N ARG A 19 -5.24 -5.03 12.44
CA ARG A 19 -4.02 -5.82 12.27
C ARG A 19 -4.16 -7.22 12.86
N GLU A 20 -4.69 -7.33 14.07
CA GLU A 20 -4.94 -8.62 14.75
C GLU A 20 -5.94 -9.49 13.96
N GLU A 21 -7.05 -8.89 13.50
CA GLU A 21 -8.03 -9.57 12.64
C GLU A 21 -7.45 -9.96 11.27
N TYR A 22 -6.56 -9.15 10.70
CA TYR A 22 -5.93 -9.43 9.42
C TYR A 22 -4.92 -10.59 9.53
N LEU A 23 -4.07 -10.59 10.56
CA LEU A 23 -3.11 -11.66 10.83
C LEU A 23 -3.82 -13.01 11.07
N SER A 24 -4.91 -13.02 11.83
CA SER A 24 -5.67 -14.26 12.11
C SER A 24 -6.33 -14.83 10.86
N LYS A 25 -6.81 -13.97 9.94
CA LYS A 25 -7.55 -14.39 8.75
C LYS A 25 -6.68 -14.57 7.49
N GLN A 26 -5.38 -14.28 7.55
CA GLN A 26 -4.54 -14.32 6.34
C GLN A 26 -4.40 -15.72 5.73
N SER A 27 -4.47 -16.78 6.55
CA SER A 27 -4.41 -18.18 6.11
C SER A 27 -5.65 -18.62 5.32
N GLU A 28 -6.80 -18.00 5.58
CA GLU A 28 -8.08 -18.28 4.92
C GLU A 28 -8.20 -17.55 3.56
N ARG A 29 -7.39 -16.51 3.33
CA ARG A 29 -7.46 -15.63 2.15
C ARG A 29 -6.55 -16.06 0.99
N ARG A 30 -6.21 -17.34 0.90
CA ARG A 30 -5.35 -17.89 -0.17
C ARG A 30 -6.09 -17.87 -1.51
N ASN A 31 -5.91 -16.80 -2.28
CA ASN A 31 -6.32 -16.73 -3.68
C ASN A 31 -5.06 -16.85 -4.57
N THR A 32 -5.09 -17.72 -5.59
CA THR A 32 -3.97 -17.87 -6.51
C THR A 32 -4.00 -16.79 -7.60
N LEU A 33 -3.16 -15.77 -7.46
CA LEU A 33 -2.98 -14.69 -8.45
C LEU A 33 -2.62 -15.23 -9.85
N LEU A 34 -1.81 -16.29 -9.92
CA LEU A 34 -1.31 -16.82 -11.19
C LEU A 34 -2.28 -17.76 -11.92
N ASP A 35 -3.16 -18.47 -11.21
CA ASP A 35 -4.15 -19.33 -11.88
C ASP A 35 -5.17 -18.48 -12.66
N VAL A 36 -5.61 -17.36 -12.08
CA VAL A 36 -6.47 -16.38 -12.76
C VAL A 36 -5.72 -15.66 -13.91
N LEU A 37 -4.42 -15.42 -13.77
CA LEU A 37 -3.59 -14.90 -14.87
C LEU A 37 -3.38 -15.90 -16.00
N ARG A 38 -3.26 -17.19 -15.69
CA ARG A 38 -3.18 -18.27 -16.69
C ARG A 38 -4.51 -18.45 -17.42
N GLU A 39 -5.63 -18.42 -16.71
CA GLU A 39 -6.99 -18.51 -17.28
C GLU A 39 -7.38 -17.27 -18.10
N SER A 40 -6.92 -16.08 -17.71
CA SER A 40 -7.18 -14.86 -18.49
C SER A 40 -6.32 -14.74 -19.75
N ARG A 41 -5.18 -15.44 -19.80
CA ARG A 41 -4.32 -15.56 -21.00
C ARG A 41 -4.90 -16.51 -22.05
N SER A 42 -5.66 -17.53 -21.67
CA SER A 42 -6.32 -18.46 -22.60
C SER A 42 -7.52 -17.86 -23.34
N HIS A 43 -7.86 -16.58 -23.12
CA HIS A 43 -8.95 -15.87 -23.81
C HIS A 43 -8.52 -14.65 -24.64
N VAL A 44 -7.22 -14.48 -24.91
CA VAL A 44 -6.73 -13.48 -25.87
C VAL A 44 -6.33 -14.21 -27.16
N PRO A 45 -7.02 -14.01 -28.30
CA PRO A 45 -6.58 -14.60 -29.55
C PRO A 45 -5.22 -14.01 -29.91
N ALA A 46 -4.25 -14.88 -30.14
CA ALA A 46 -2.99 -14.53 -30.77
C ALA A 46 -3.32 -13.91 -32.13
N THR A 47 -3.21 -12.59 -32.26
CA THR A 47 -3.20 -11.95 -33.58
C THR A 47 -1.86 -12.26 -34.22
N VAL A 48 -1.79 -13.41 -34.88
CA VAL A 48 -0.77 -13.75 -35.86
C VAL A 48 -1.38 -13.55 -37.24
N GLY A 49 -0.69 -12.77 -38.07
CA GLY A 49 -0.76 -12.89 -39.52
C GLY A 49 -1.96 -12.19 -40.15
N GLY A 50 -1.68 -11.18 -40.98
CA GLY A 50 -2.67 -10.56 -41.83
C GLY A 50 -3.38 -11.60 -42.69
N HIS A 51 -4.70 -11.46 -42.78
CA HIS A 51 -5.53 -11.56 -43.98
C HIS A 51 -6.87 -10.92 -43.59
N HIS A 52 -7.39 -10.01 -44.42
CA HIS A 52 -8.68 -9.37 -44.22
C HIS A 52 -9.80 -10.43 -44.16
N PRO A 53 -10.78 -10.26 -43.25
CA PRO A 53 -12.15 -10.49 -43.67
C PRO A 53 -13.09 -9.36 -43.24
N THR A 54 -13.90 -8.97 -44.21
CA THR A 54 -15.10 -8.14 -44.11
C THR A 54 -16.18 -8.84 -43.28
N ALA A 55 -16.54 -8.29 -42.12
CA ALA A 55 -17.90 -8.29 -41.55
C ALA A 55 -17.87 -7.56 -40.19
N ALA A 56 -18.53 -6.41 -40.12
CA ALA A 56 -18.71 -5.64 -38.90
C ALA A 56 -19.95 -6.11 -38.15
N THR A 57 -19.78 -7.00 -37.17
CA THR A 57 -20.82 -7.34 -36.18
C THR A 57 -20.20 -7.45 -34.79
N ASP A 58 -20.57 -6.53 -33.90
CA ASP A 58 -20.60 -6.60 -32.42
C ASP A 58 -19.44 -7.25 -31.62
N VAL A 59 -18.24 -7.39 -32.18
CA VAL A 59 -17.04 -7.85 -31.44
C VAL A 59 -16.46 -6.76 -30.52
N SER A 60 -16.84 -5.49 -30.73
CA SER A 60 -16.28 -4.35 -30.00
C SER A 60 -16.79 -4.22 -28.56
N SER A 61 -18.03 -4.64 -28.28
CA SER A 61 -18.65 -4.57 -26.95
C SER A 61 -18.05 -5.62 -26.01
N GLY A 62 -17.91 -6.87 -26.46
CA GLY A 62 -17.27 -7.95 -25.71
C GLY A 62 -15.77 -7.71 -25.40
N ARG A 63 -15.01 -7.15 -26.35
CA ARG A 63 -13.60 -6.79 -26.13
C ARG A 63 -13.42 -5.65 -25.11
N ARG A 64 -14.33 -4.66 -25.11
CA ARG A 64 -14.31 -3.57 -24.13
C ARG A 64 -14.51 -4.10 -22.71
N ASN A 65 -15.50 -4.98 -22.53
CA ASN A 65 -15.78 -5.59 -21.23
C ASN A 65 -14.61 -6.45 -20.72
N ALA A 66 -13.97 -7.23 -21.59
CA ALA A 66 -12.78 -8.03 -21.23
C ALA A 66 -11.58 -7.14 -20.84
N SER A 67 -11.35 -6.03 -21.55
CA SER A 67 -10.27 -5.08 -21.22
C SER A 67 -10.49 -4.36 -19.89
N GLU A 68 -11.76 -4.11 -19.55
CA GLU A 68 -12.18 -3.50 -18.29
C GLU A 68 -12.06 -4.47 -17.13
N ALA A 69 -12.57 -5.69 -17.27
CA ALA A 69 -12.40 -6.76 -16.28
C ALA A 69 -10.92 -7.06 -16.00
N MET A 70 -10.09 -7.11 -17.04
CA MET A 70 -8.63 -7.28 -16.89
C MET A 70 -8.01 -6.11 -16.12
N ARG A 71 -8.42 -4.88 -16.41
CA ARG A 71 -7.94 -3.69 -15.71
C ARG A 71 -8.35 -3.73 -14.23
N GLU A 72 -9.59 -4.08 -13.94
CA GLU A 72 -10.10 -4.24 -12.57
C GLU A 72 -9.36 -5.35 -11.82
N PHE A 73 -9.12 -6.48 -12.48
CA PHE A 73 -8.29 -7.55 -11.94
C PHE A 73 -6.90 -7.04 -11.54
N TRP A 74 -6.18 -6.37 -12.44
CA TRP A 74 -4.84 -5.85 -12.10
C TRP A 74 -4.88 -4.75 -11.04
N ALA A 75 -5.95 -3.95 -11.00
CA ALA A 75 -6.13 -2.93 -9.97
C ALA A 75 -6.34 -3.54 -8.59
N SER A 76 -6.99 -4.71 -8.50
CA SER A 76 -7.21 -5.41 -7.24
C SER A 76 -5.98 -6.13 -6.72
N GLN A 77 -4.91 -6.28 -7.51
CA GLN A 77 -3.70 -7.00 -7.09
C GLN A 77 -2.75 -6.18 -6.21
N PHE A 78 -2.94 -4.87 -6.07
CA PHE A 78 -2.04 -4.06 -5.24
C PHE A 78 -2.33 -4.26 -3.76
N MET A 79 -1.30 -4.62 -2.99
CA MET A 79 -1.33 -4.45 -1.53
C MET A 79 -1.21 -2.95 -1.22
N VAL A 80 -2.28 -2.36 -0.68
CA VAL A 80 -2.41 -0.92 -0.43
C VAL A 80 -2.09 -0.64 1.05
N PRO A 81 -1.06 0.17 1.34
CA PRO A 81 -0.74 0.50 2.73
C PRO A 81 -1.80 1.40 3.36
N GLU A 82 -2.03 1.21 4.66
CA GLU A 82 -2.72 2.20 5.48
C GLU A 82 -1.78 3.33 5.90
N TRP A 83 -2.33 4.51 6.19
CA TRP A 83 -1.54 5.57 6.83
C TRP A 83 -1.33 5.23 8.30
N MET A 84 -0.11 5.37 8.80
CA MET A 84 0.21 5.11 10.20
C MET A 84 -0.36 6.22 11.09
N VAL A 85 -1.44 5.92 11.81
CA VAL A 85 -2.01 6.81 12.82
C VAL A 85 -1.67 6.34 14.24
N ASP A 86 -1.40 5.05 14.38
CA ASP A 86 -0.82 4.45 15.59
C ASP A 86 0.40 3.59 15.25
N VAL A 87 1.38 3.64 16.15
CA VAL A 87 2.61 2.85 16.03
C VAL A 87 2.36 1.46 16.60
N PRO A 88 2.62 0.37 15.85
CA PRO A 88 2.56 -0.98 16.38
C PRO A 88 3.49 -1.15 17.60
N LEU A 89 3.01 -1.77 18.67
CA LEU A 89 3.81 -2.00 19.88
C LEU A 89 4.94 -3.01 19.66
N ASP A 90 4.82 -3.83 18.63
CA ASP A 90 5.79 -4.81 18.17
C ASP A 90 6.68 -4.29 17.01
N ILE A 91 6.66 -2.98 16.72
CA ILE A 91 7.35 -2.40 15.56
C ILE A 91 8.84 -2.73 15.52
N GLY A 92 9.52 -2.70 16.68
CA GLY A 92 10.96 -2.94 16.78
C GLY A 92 11.38 -4.39 16.47
N THR A 93 10.44 -5.33 16.48
CA THR A 93 10.72 -6.77 16.44
C THR A 93 10.05 -7.49 15.27
N HIS A 94 8.88 -7.02 14.83
CA HIS A 94 8.03 -7.71 13.86
C HIS A 94 7.82 -6.95 12.54
N TRP A 95 8.52 -5.83 12.34
CA TRP A 95 8.33 -4.99 11.15
C TRP A 95 9.65 -4.67 10.46
N PHE A 96 9.59 -4.56 9.13
CA PHE A 96 10.61 -3.93 8.32
C PHE A 96 10.29 -2.45 8.09
N VAL A 97 11.31 -1.65 7.80
CA VAL A 97 11.19 -0.26 7.37
C VAL A 97 11.99 0.00 6.08
N MET A 98 11.43 0.80 5.19
CA MET A 98 12.03 1.20 3.90
C MET A 98 11.83 2.70 3.67
N ALA A 99 12.84 3.39 3.12
CA ALA A 99 12.67 4.74 2.60
C ALA A 99 11.86 4.68 1.29
N ARG A 100 10.73 5.38 1.21
CA ARG A 100 9.84 5.32 0.05
C ARG A 100 10.26 6.33 -1.01
N PRO A 101 10.47 5.94 -2.28
CA PRO A 101 10.65 6.90 -3.37
C PRO A 101 9.36 7.66 -3.71
N GLU A 102 9.47 8.93 -4.09
CA GLU A 102 8.43 9.71 -4.76
C GLU A 102 8.19 9.12 -6.15
N GLY A 103 7.00 8.61 -6.45
CA GLY A 103 6.78 8.04 -7.78
C GLY A 103 5.50 7.27 -7.93
N GLN A 104 5.32 6.75 -9.14
CA GLN A 104 4.14 5.99 -9.50
C GLN A 104 4.33 4.53 -9.07
N ARG A 105 3.56 4.09 -8.06
CA ARG A 105 3.49 2.66 -7.72
C ARG A 105 2.96 1.88 -8.92
N CYS A 106 3.59 0.78 -9.25
CA CYS A 106 3.26 -0.04 -10.40
C CYS A 106 3.54 -1.53 -10.13
N LEU A 107 2.77 -2.39 -10.78
CA LEU A 107 3.13 -3.80 -10.94
C LEU A 107 3.93 -3.92 -12.24
N VAL A 108 5.04 -4.64 -12.18
CA VAL A 108 5.91 -4.91 -13.34
C VAL A 108 5.83 -6.39 -13.63
N VAL A 109 5.39 -6.72 -14.85
CA VAL A 109 5.26 -8.09 -15.32
C VAL A 109 6.35 -8.37 -16.33
N LEU A 110 7.23 -9.33 -16.03
CA LEU A 110 8.29 -9.81 -16.91
C LEU A 110 7.83 -11.13 -17.54
N SER A 111 7.60 -11.13 -18.85
CA SER A 111 7.13 -12.33 -19.55
C SER A 111 7.49 -12.29 -21.03
N GLN A 112 8.03 -13.41 -21.56
CA GLN A 112 8.27 -13.59 -23.00
C GLN A 112 9.06 -12.45 -23.65
N GLY A 113 10.16 -12.02 -23.03
CA GLY A 113 11.00 -10.92 -23.53
C GLY A 113 10.40 -9.51 -23.36
N ARG A 114 9.21 -9.37 -22.76
CA ARG A 114 8.55 -8.08 -22.55
C ARG A 114 8.43 -7.71 -21.07
N ILE A 115 8.50 -6.41 -20.81
CA ILE A 115 8.30 -5.80 -19.51
C ILE A 115 7.03 -4.94 -19.58
N THR A 116 5.98 -5.34 -18.87
CA THR A 116 4.72 -4.57 -18.82
C THR A 116 4.61 -3.83 -17.50
N ILE A 117 4.50 -2.50 -17.53
CA ILE A 117 4.35 -1.66 -16.35
C ILE A 117 2.89 -1.27 -16.21
N ARG A 118 2.26 -1.63 -15.09
CA ARG A 118 0.84 -1.35 -14.79
C ARG A 118 0.68 -0.45 -13.59
N ASN A 119 -0.19 0.54 -13.67
CA ASN A 119 -0.45 1.46 -12.55
C ASN A 119 -1.45 0.90 -11.53
N LYS A 120 -1.67 1.63 -10.43
CA LYS A 120 -2.62 1.26 -9.35
C LYS A 120 -4.07 1.05 -9.80
N VAL A 121 -4.47 1.56 -10.96
CA VAL A 121 -5.80 1.31 -11.53
C VAL A 121 -5.78 0.17 -12.54
N GLY A 122 -4.70 -0.62 -12.60
CA GLY A 122 -4.52 -1.79 -13.44
C GLY A 122 -4.23 -1.50 -14.92
N ALA A 123 -4.20 -0.23 -15.32
CA ALA A 123 -3.94 0.17 -16.69
C ALA A 123 -2.45 0.01 -17.03
N VAL A 124 -2.16 -0.47 -18.24
CA VAL A 124 -0.80 -0.50 -18.79
C VAL A 124 -0.34 0.94 -19.02
N VAL A 125 0.75 1.31 -18.36
CA VAL A 125 1.43 2.60 -18.53
C VAL A 125 2.37 2.50 -19.73
N GLU A 126 3.13 1.42 -19.79
CA GLU A 126 4.14 1.20 -20.80
C GLU A 126 4.43 -0.29 -20.97
N THR A 127 4.90 -0.67 -22.15
CA THR A 127 5.43 -2.00 -22.44
C THR A 127 6.76 -1.83 -23.14
N LEU A 128 7.80 -2.44 -22.56
CA LEU A 128 9.17 -2.34 -23.04
C LEU A 128 9.62 -3.70 -23.58
N ASP A 129 10.49 -3.68 -24.59
CA ASP A 129 11.26 -4.85 -24.98
C ASP A 129 12.48 -4.98 -24.06
N ALA A 130 12.69 -6.17 -23.49
CA ALA A 130 13.78 -6.39 -22.55
C ALA A 130 15.16 -6.30 -23.23
N HIS A 131 15.26 -6.60 -24.52
CA HIS A 131 16.50 -6.41 -25.27
C HIS A 131 16.85 -4.91 -25.37
N ASP A 132 15.86 -4.08 -25.71
CA ASP A 132 16.04 -2.64 -25.92
C ASP A 132 16.45 -1.87 -24.66
N VAL A 133 16.09 -2.39 -23.48
CA VAL A 133 16.48 -1.79 -22.18
C VAL A 133 17.62 -2.53 -21.49
N GLY A 134 18.27 -3.49 -22.16
CA GLY A 134 19.42 -4.23 -21.62
C GLY A 134 19.08 -5.27 -20.54
N TRP A 135 17.80 -5.64 -20.40
CA TRP A 135 17.30 -6.57 -19.38
C TRP A 135 17.06 -7.98 -19.93
N ALA A 136 17.56 -8.32 -21.12
CA ALA A 136 17.38 -9.64 -21.73
C ALA A 136 17.80 -10.80 -20.80
N ARG A 137 18.86 -10.60 -20.00
CA ARG A 137 19.33 -11.59 -19.00
C ARG A 137 18.49 -11.67 -17.73
N LEU A 138 17.76 -10.59 -17.42
CA LEU A 138 16.78 -10.58 -16.32
C LEU A 138 15.51 -11.35 -16.68
N MET A 139 15.30 -11.64 -17.98
CA MET A 139 14.07 -12.24 -18.44
C MET A 139 13.93 -13.68 -17.96
N PRO A 140 12.87 -13.97 -17.19
CA PRO A 140 12.66 -15.31 -16.67
C PRO A 140 12.08 -16.24 -17.74
N GLN A 141 12.32 -17.55 -17.59
CA GLN A 141 11.73 -18.58 -18.46
C GLN A 141 10.19 -18.65 -18.32
N LYS A 142 9.69 -18.45 -17.10
CA LYS A 142 8.26 -18.29 -16.77
C LYS A 142 8.03 -16.88 -16.23
N GLU A 143 6.78 -16.43 -16.12
CA GLU A 143 6.48 -15.05 -15.68
C GLU A 143 7.08 -14.68 -14.31
N SER A 144 7.50 -13.42 -14.17
CA SER A 144 7.76 -12.77 -12.86
C SER A 144 6.85 -11.56 -12.70
N ILE A 145 6.43 -11.28 -11.46
CA ILE A 145 5.61 -10.13 -11.10
C ILE A 145 6.27 -9.43 -9.92
N LEU A 146 6.60 -8.16 -10.11
CA LEU A 146 7.24 -7.30 -9.12
C LEU A 146 6.31 -6.17 -8.73
N ASP A 147 6.38 -5.76 -7.47
CA ASP A 147 5.75 -4.54 -6.99
C ASP A 147 6.78 -3.43 -6.84
N CYS A 148 6.65 -2.37 -7.64
CA CYS A 148 7.66 -1.36 -7.83
C CYS A 148 7.13 0.06 -7.64
N ILE A 149 8.03 0.99 -7.39
CA ILE A 149 7.78 2.44 -7.54
C ILE A 149 8.64 2.95 -8.69
N LEU A 150 8.00 3.54 -9.70
CA LEU A 150 8.67 4.15 -10.85
C LEU A 150 8.95 5.63 -10.56
N GLN A 151 10.23 6.02 -10.55
CA GLN A 151 10.68 7.42 -10.47
C GLN A 151 11.77 7.65 -11.52
N LYS A 152 11.61 8.66 -12.40
CA LYS A 152 12.60 9.04 -13.43
C LYS A 152 13.14 7.85 -14.25
N LYS A 153 12.24 6.95 -14.70
CA LYS A 153 12.58 5.70 -15.42
C LYS A 153 13.40 4.67 -14.63
N VAL A 154 13.49 4.80 -13.31
CA VAL A 154 14.04 3.77 -12.42
C VAL A 154 12.90 3.06 -11.70
N LEU A 155 12.86 1.72 -11.82
CA LEU A 155 11.95 0.84 -11.10
C LEU A 155 12.58 0.42 -9.76
N TYR A 156 12.09 0.99 -8.67
CA TYR A 156 12.49 0.60 -7.32
C TYR A 156 11.61 -0.56 -6.85
N VAL A 157 12.17 -1.77 -6.77
CA VAL A 157 11.47 -3.00 -6.38
C VAL A 157 11.20 -3.00 -4.88
N VAL A 158 9.93 -2.87 -4.51
CA VAL A 158 9.47 -2.89 -3.12
C VAL A 158 9.25 -4.32 -2.65
N ASP A 159 8.51 -5.12 -3.43
CA ASP A 159 8.18 -6.51 -3.10
C ASP A 159 8.18 -7.40 -4.36
N VAL A 160 8.17 -8.72 -4.16
CA VAL A 160 8.26 -9.74 -5.23
C VAL A 160 7.10 -10.71 -5.06
N LEU A 161 6.16 -10.71 -6.01
CA LEU A 161 4.95 -11.53 -5.94
C LEU A 161 5.16 -12.88 -6.65
N CYS A 162 5.94 -12.85 -7.73
CA CYS A 162 6.32 -14.03 -8.48
C CYS A 162 7.70 -13.85 -9.10
N TRP A 163 8.53 -14.89 -9.10
CA TRP A 163 9.83 -14.90 -9.75
C TRP A 163 10.05 -16.19 -10.55
N GLY A 164 10.14 -16.12 -11.87
CA GLY A 164 10.39 -17.29 -12.71
C GLY A 164 9.32 -18.38 -12.58
N GLY A 165 8.07 -17.98 -12.37
CA GLY A 165 6.94 -18.88 -12.11
C GLY A 165 6.89 -19.44 -10.69
N HIS A 166 7.81 -19.07 -9.80
CA HIS A 166 7.69 -19.35 -8.37
C HIS A 166 6.78 -18.30 -7.73
N GLU A 167 5.70 -18.76 -7.13
CA GLU A 167 4.73 -17.93 -6.44
C GLU A 167 5.25 -17.58 -5.04
N LEU A 168 5.26 -16.29 -4.72
CA LEU A 168 5.76 -15.77 -3.46
C LEU A 168 4.69 -14.99 -2.68
N PHE A 169 3.57 -14.66 -3.32
CA PHE A 169 2.53 -13.82 -2.70
C PHE A 169 1.89 -14.47 -1.46
N ASP A 170 1.87 -15.80 -1.37
CA ASP A 170 1.36 -16.53 -0.20
C ASP A 170 2.40 -16.74 0.92
N CYS A 171 3.66 -16.42 0.65
CA CYS A 171 4.74 -16.47 1.62
C CYS A 171 4.70 -15.24 2.54
N THR A 172 5.29 -15.33 3.73
CA THR A 172 5.45 -14.19 4.64
C THR A 172 6.35 -13.11 4.04
N ALA A 173 6.15 -11.86 4.45
CA ALA A 173 7.00 -10.74 4.01
C ALA A 173 8.47 -10.98 4.35
N GLU A 174 8.77 -11.61 5.49
CA GLU A 174 10.13 -12.01 5.86
C GLU A 174 10.78 -12.90 4.81
N PHE A 175 10.06 -13.93 4.33
CA PHE A 175 10.57 -14.78 3.26
C PHE A 175 10.73 -14.01 1.95
N ARG A 176 9.74 -13.20 1.56
CA ARG A 176 9.81 -12.41 0.31
C ARG A 176 10.95 -11.40 0.33
N MET A 177 11.19 -10.74 1.46
CA MET A 177 12.28 -9.78 1.63
C MET A 177 13.65 -10.46 1.59
N TYR A 178 13.80 -11.62 2.24
CA TYR A 178 14.99 -12.45 2.13
C TYR A 178 15.23 -12.89 0.68
N TRP A 179 14.19 -13.42 0.00
CA TRP A 179 14.26 -13.87 -1.38
C TRP A 179 14.63 -12.74 -2.35
N LYS A 180 14.01 -11.56 -2.17
CA LYS A 180 14.32 -10.34 -2.93
C LYS A 180 15.81 -10.04 -2.86
N LEU A 181 16.41 -10.05 -1.68
CA LEU A 181 17.84 -9.75 -1.52
C LEU A 181 18.75 -10.88 -2.04
N SER A 182 18.44 -12.14 -1.75
CA SER A 182 19.33 -13.25 -2.11
C SER A 182 19.31 -13.57 -3.60
N THR A 183 18.12 -13.62 -4.21
CA THR A 183 17.93 -14.09 -5.59
C THR A 183 17.98 -12.96 -6.59
N MET A 184 17.24 -11.86 -6.35
CA MET A 184 17.22 -10.77 -7.33
C MET A 184 18.52 -9.96 -7.33
N SER A 185 19.21 -9.83 -6.20
CA SER A 185 20.52 -9.14 -6.18
C SER A 185 21.51 -9.83 -7.13
N GLN A 186 21.54 -11.16 -7.13
CA GLN A 186 22.34 -11.93 -8.08
C GLN A 186 21.89 -11.68 -9.53
N ALA A 187 20.58 -11.80 -9.81
CA ALA A 187 20.05 -11.58 -11.15
C ALA A 187 20.29 -10.15 -11.69
N LEU A 188 20.31 -9.15 -10.81
CA LEU A 188 20.56 -7.75 -11.17
C LEU A 188 22.03 -7.41 -11.38
N GLN A 189 22.98 -8.19 -10.83
CA GLN A 189 24.41 -8.04 -11.14
C GLN A 189 24.71 -8.36 -12.61
N ASP A 190 23.93 -9.24 -13.21
CA ASP A 190 24.07 -9.63 -14.62
C ASP A 190 23.43 -8.64 -15.61
N VAL A 191 22.65 -7.68 -15.10
CA VAL A 191 22.10 -6.56 -15.88
C VAL A 191 23.22 -5.54 -16.07
N GLN A 192 23.81 -5.54 -17.26
CA GLN A 192 24.82 -4.55 -17.61
C GLN A 192 24.20 -3.14 -17.55
N PRO A 193 24.83 -2.17 -16.87
CA PRO A 193 24.46 -0.77 -17.02
C PRO A 193 24.86 -0.34 -18.44
N ASP A 194 23.97 -0.55 -19.41
CA ASP A 194 24.14 0.04 -20.73
C ASP A 194 24.04 1.56 -20.59
N VAL A 195 25.04 2.26 -21.10
CA VAL A 195 25.16 3.72 -21.07
C VAL A 195 23.99 4.39 -21.82
N ASN A 196 23.31 3.64 -22.70
CA ASN A 196 22.11 4.06 -23.41
C ASN A 196 20.80 3.51 -22.82
N ALA A 197 20.84 2.72 -21.74
CA ALA A 197 19.65 2.17 -21.12
C ALA A 197 18.74 3.29 -20.64
N GLN A 198 17.55 3.38 -21.24
CA GLN A 198 16.56 4.38 -20.85
C GLN A 198 15.92 4.06 -19.49
N TYR A 199 16.05 2.84 -19.00
CA TYR A 199 15.41 2.33 -17.79
C TYR A 199 16.41 1.69 -16.83
N GLY A 200 16.26 2.01 -15.54
CA GLY A 200 16.98 1.37 -14.45
C GLY A 200 16.06 0.49 -13.58
N ILE A 201 16.64 -0.47 -12.89
CA ILE A 201 15.94 -1.28 -11.87
C ILE A 201 16.84 -1.40 -10.64
N MET A 202 16.27 -1.17 -9.47
CA MET A 202 17.00 -1.20 -8.20
C MET A 202 16.15 -1.85 -7.13
N LEU A 203 16.76 -2.66 -6.27
CA LEU A 203 16.08 -3.18 -5.09
C LEU A 203 15.92 -2.06 -4.08
N LEU A 204 14.71 -1.90 -3.54
CA LEU A 204 14.51 -1.00 -2.41
C LEU A 204 15.06 -1.66 -1.14
N GLU A 205 16.07 -1.02 -0.56
CA GLU A 205 16.71 -1.41 0.70
C GLU A 205 15.68 -1.42 1.83
N HIS A 206 15.75 -2.43 2.69
CA HIS A 206 14.92 -2.58 3.87
C HIS A 206 15.79 -2.91 5.08
N HIS A 207 15.34 -2.48 6.26
CA HIS A 207 15.95 -2.81 7.55
C HIS A 207 14.88 -3.33 8.49
N MET A 208 15.28 -3.99 9.57
CA MET A 208 14.40 -4.14 10.74
C MET A 208 13.97 -2.76 11.22
N ALA A 209 12.71 -2.61 11.64
CA ALA A 209 12.19 -1.37 12.19
C ALA A 209 12.56 -1.18 13.67
N ASP A 210 13.74 -1.66 14.05
CA ASP A 210 14.40 -1.33 15.32
C ASP A 210 14.92 0.13 15.29
N PRO A 211 15.37 0.69 16.43
CA PRO A 211 15.83 2.08 16.47
C PRO A 211 16.99 2.39 15.49
N THR A 212 17.84 1.40 15.20
CA THR A 212 18.99 1.56 14.30
C THR A 212 18.53 1.59 12.85
N GLY A 213 17.68 0.65 12.43
CA GLY A 213 17.13 0.59 11.09
C GLY A 213 16.25 1.77 10.75
N ILE A 214 15.41 2.24 11.69
CA ILE A 214 14.60 3.46 11.51
C ILE A 214 15.50 4.68 11.30
N ARG A 215 16.53 4.87 12.14
CA ARG A 215 17.48 5.98 11.97
C ARG A 215 18.22 5.91 10.65
N CYS A 216 18.61 4.71 10.21
CA CYS A 216 19.26 4.50 8.92
C CYS A 216 18.37 5.02 7.77
N VAL A 217 17.12 4.56 7.67
CA VAL A 217 16.26 4.94 6.55
C VAL A 217 15.75 6.38 6.62
N TRP A 218 15.49 6.90 7.83
CA TRP A 218 15.00 8.26 8.03
C TRP A 218 16.12 9.29 7.85
N GLY A 219 17.30 9.06 8.40
CA GLY A 219 18.42 10.02 8.41
C GLY A 219 19.34 9.98 7.17
N LYS A 220 19.21 9.00 6.27
CA LYS A 220 20.12 8.86 5.11
C LYS A 220 19.92 9.99 4.10
N GLU A 221 20.81 10.98 4.07
CA GLU A 221 20.68 12.12 3.16
C GLU A 221 20.86 11.73 1.68
N ASN A 222 21.79 10.81 1.40
CA ASN A 222 22.15 10.42 0.03
C ASN A 222 21.45 9.12 -0.39
N VAL A 223 20.17 9.22 -0.75
CA VAL A 223 19.43 8.15 -1.43
C VAL A 223 19.34 8.44 -2.94
N PRO A 224 19.34 7.43 -3.83
CA PRO A 224 19.37 7.63 -5.28
C PRO A 224 18.00 8.07 -5.85
N PHE A 225 17.09 8.55 -5.01
CA PHE A 225 15.74 8.95 -5.36
C PHE A 225 15.27 10.09 -4.48
N ILE A 226 14.29 10.87 -4.95
CA ILE A 226 13.56 11.80 -4.09
C ILE A 226 12.67 10.97 -3.17
N ARG A 227 12.76 11.18 -1.86
CA ARG A 227 11.96 10.46 -0.86
C ARG A 227 10.54 11.03 -0.76
N ASP A 228 9.58 10.16 -0.47
CA ASP A 228 8.19 10.48 -0.20
C ASP A 228 7.64 9.60 0.95
N GLY A 229 8.29 9.71 2.11
CA GLY A 229 7.94 9.02 3.34
C GLY A 229 8.69 7.72 3.61
N LEU A 230 8.14 6.95 4.55
CA LEU A 230 8.57 5.62 4.95
C LEU A 230 7.46 4.59 4.68
N ILE A 231 7.86 3.35 4.42
CA ILE A 231 6.98 2.19 4.39
C ILE A 231 7.40 1.25 5.52
N PHE A 232 6.42 0.76 6.27
CA PHE A 232 6.61 -0.30 7.25
C PHE A 232 5.85 -1.55 6.81
N LEU A 233 6.45 -2.72 6.95
CA LEU A 233 5.86 -3.99 6.50
C LEU A 233 6.03 -5.05 7.58
N HIS A 234 4.93 -5.58 8.09
CA HIS A 234 4.95 -6.63 9.11
C HIS A 234 5.53 -7.92 8.51
N LYS A 235 6.47 -8.55 9.23
CA LYS A 235 7.22 -9.75 8.81
C LYS A 235 6.32 -10.91 8.38
N SER A 236 5.25 -11.14 9.13
CA SER A 236 4.30 -12.25 8.85
C SER A 236 3.27 -11.95 7.77
N SER A 237 3.26 -10.76 7.15
CA SER A 237 2.24 -10.40 6.15
C SER A 237 2.43 -11.18 4.86
N CYS A 238 1.42 -11.94 4.43
CA CYS A 238 1.33 -12.37 3.02
C CYS A 238 1.10 -11.16 2.10
N TYR A 239 1.40 -11.28 0.81
CA TYR A 239 1.07 -10.25 -0.16
C TYR A 239 -0.35 -10.50 -0.68
N GLN A 240 -1.27 -9.62 -0.32
CA GLN A 240 -2.67 -9.70 -0.73
C GLN A 240 -3.12 -8.35 -1.27
N GLY A 241 -3.87 -8.41 -2.36
CA GLY A 241 -4.49 -7.24 -2.97
C GLY A 241 -5.56 -6.62 -2.08
N GLY A 242 -5.68 -5.29 -2.10
CA GLY A 242 -6.58 -4.52 -1.23
C GLY A 242 -5.83 -3.80 -0.12
N GLN A 243 -6.57 -3.17 0.79
CA GLN A 243 -6.03 -2.51 1.97
C GLN A 243 -5.39 -3.51 2.93
N CYS A 244 -4.17 -3.20 3.33
CA CYS A 244 -3.38 -4.03 4.22
C CYS A 244 -2.99 -3.23 5.47
N PRO A 245 -3.58 -3.51 6.65
CA PRO A 245 -3.18 -2.88 7.91
C PRO A 245 -1.78 -3.33 8.37
N LEU A 246 -1.23 -4.38 7.75
CA LEU A 246 0.12 -4.89 7.98
C LEU A 246 1.18 -4.25 7.07
N MET A 247 0.78 -3.31 6.23
CA MET A 247 1.66 -2.43 5.48
C MET A 247 1.27 -0.99 5.80
N LEU A 248 2.19 -0.23 6.39
CA LEU A 248 1.93 1.15 6.81
C LEU A 248 2.76 2.12 5.99
N THR A 249 2.22 3.31 5.74
CA THR A 249 2.97 4.45 5.23
C THR A 249 2.91 5.59 6.24
N TRP A 250 4.06 6.24 6.44
CA TRP A 250 4.17 7.40 7.31
C TRP A 250 5.02 8.47 6.62
N LYS A 251 4.71 9.74 6.89
CA LYS A 251 5.40 10.89 6.32
C LYS A 251 5.59 11.96 7.38
N ASP A 252 6.66 12.71 7.22
CA ASP A 252 6.91 13.98 7.90
C ASP A 252 7.51 14.99 6.91
N GLY A 253 7.74 16.22 7.38
CA GLY A 253 8.35 17.27 6.56
C GLY A 253 9.81 16.98 6.16
N HIS A 254 10.49 16.08 6.87
CA HIS A 254 11.87 15.67 6.54
C HIS A 254 11.91 14.67 5.38
N THR A 255 10.97 13.72 5.35
CA THR A 255 10.95 12.61 4.40
C THR A 255 10.05 12.83 3.20
N SER A 256 9.19 13.86 3.21
CA SER A 256 8.27 14.16 2.12
C SER A 256 7.90 15.65 2.06
N ARG A 257 7.99 16.21 0.85
CA ARG A 257 7.41 17.51 0.48
C ARG A 257 5.88 17.51 0.38
N TYR A 258 5.25 16.34 0.43
CA TYR A 258 3.80 16.14 0.37
C TYR A 258 3.31 15.39 1.63
N CYS A 259 3.82 15.77 2.80
CA CYS A 259 3.32 15.30 4.09
C CYS A 259 1.87 15.76 4.31
N ILE A 260 1.61 17.04 4.03
CA ILE A 260 0.29 17.65 4.03
C ILE A 260 -0.24 17.69 2.60
N ASP A 261 -1.54 17.40 2.41
CA ASP A 261 -2.19 17.51 1.10
C ASP A 261 -2.00 18.92 0.51
N THR A 262 -1.54 18.99 -0.75
CA THR A 262 -1.20 20.25 -1.44
C THR A 262 -2.18 20.58 -2.55
N ASP A 263 -2.17 21.85 -2.98
CA ASP A 263 -2.81 22.28 -4.21
C ASP A 263 -2.04 21.80 -5.47
N SER A 264 -2.48 22.24 -6.66
CA SER A 264 -1.82 21.91 -7.94
C SER A 264 -0.41 22.50 -8.09
N SER A 265 -0.07 23.52 -7.30
CA SER A 265 1.24 24.18 -7.28
C SER A 265 2.18 23.52 -6.27
N GLY A 266 1.71 22.54 -5.50
CA GLY A 266 2.48 21.90 -4.44
C GLY A 266 2.50 22.69 -3.13
N ILE A 267 1.63 23.68 -2.97
CA ILE A 267 1.49 24.45 -1.73
C ILE A 267 0.58 23.70 -0.76
N PRO A 268 0.99 23.48 0.50
CA PRO A 268 0.13 22.86 1.51
C PRO A 268 -1.21 23.60 1.65
N LEU A 269 -2.31 22.86 1.59
CA LEU A 269 -3.64 23.42 1.79
C LEU A 269 -3.78 23.85 3.25
N GLU A 270 -4.37 25.01 3.51
CA GLU A 270 -4.67 25.49 4.87
C GLU A 270 -5.70 24.58 5.56
N GLU A 271 -6.81 24.34 4.86
CA GLU A 271 -7.89 23.45 5.31
C GLU A 271 -7.67 22.01 4.89
N GLN A 272 -8.16 21.06 5.70
CA GLN A 272 -8.18 19.65 5.32
C GLN A 272 -9.39 19.35 4.44
N HIS A 273 -9.14 19.13 3.16
CA HIS A 273 -10.15 18.57 2.27
C HIS A 273 -10.28 17.05 2.46
N VAL A 274 -11.51 16.56 2.43
CA VAL A 274 -11.86 15.13 2.51
C VAL A 274 -12.74 14.78 1.32
N ILE A 275 -12.41 13.68 0.64
CA ILE A 275 -13.24 13.13 -0.43
C ILE A 275 -13.98 11.88 0.08
N LEU A 276 -15.31 11.90 0.07
CA LEU A 276 -16.14 10.76 0.47
C LEU A 276 -17.04 10.30 -0.67
N SER A 277 -17.43 9.03 -0.65
CA SER A 277 -18.38 8.44 -1.59
C SER A 277 -19.79 8.50 -1.03
N TYR A 278 -20.78 8.79 -1.87
CA TYR A 278 -22.18 8.67 -1.50
C TYR A 278 -22.60 7.21 -1.48
N GLY A 279 -23.06 6.73 -0.32
CA GLY A 279 -23.53 5.35 -0.11
C GLY A 279 -25.02 5.15 -0.39
N GLY A 280 -25.79 6.23 -0.55
CA GLY A 280 -27.26 6.21 -0.50
C GLY A 280 -27.78 6.61 0.87
N ASP A 281 -29.08 6.94 0.98
CA ASP A 281 -29.75 7.31 2.23
C ASP A 281 -29.00 8.36 3.06
N SER A 282 -28.56 9.43 2.38
CA SER A 282 -27.74 10.50 2.95
C SER A 282 -26.36 10.09 3.45
N ALA A 283 -25.99 8.81 3.41
CA ALA A 283 -24.72 8.31 3.96
C ALA A 283 -23.51 8.70 3.10
N LEU A 284 -22.44 9.13 3.76
CA LEU A 284 -21.14 9.37 3.17
C LEU A 284 -20.12 8.40 3.73
N GLN A 285 -19.43 7.73 2.81
CA GLN A 285 -18.60 6.57 3.09
C GLN A 285 -17.14 6.81 2.69
N THR A 286 -16.23 6.22 3.45
CA THR A 286 -14.80 6.20 3.15
C THR A 286 -14.47 5.26 1.99
N GLY A 287 -13.26 5.40 1.45
CA GLY A 287 -12.73 4.55 0.38
C GLY A 287 -12.03 3.29 0.86
N ASP A 288 -12.35 2.80 2.06
CA ASP A 288 -11.82 1.57 2.62
C ASP A 288 -12.41 0.34 1.91
N ASP A 289 -11.73 -0.81 1.97
CA ASP A 289 -12.22 -2.05 1.34
C ASP A 289 -13.59 -2.47 1.89
N VAL A 290 -13.81 -2.18 3.18
CA VAL A 290 -15.12 -2.18 3.81
C VAL A 290 -15.47 -0.71 4.07
N PRO A 291 -16.29 -0.08 3.22
CA PRO A 291 -16.62 1.34 3.35
C PRO A 291 -17.25 1.66 4.69
N MET A 292 -16.74 2.68 5.38
CA MET A 292 -17.26 3.12 6.67
C MET A 292 -18.14 4.35 6.46
N THR A 293 -19.38 4.32 6.95
CA THR A 293 -20.21 5.53 7.00
C THR A 293 -19.69 6.45 8.09
N VAL A 294 -19.24 7.65 7.71
CA VAL A 294 -18.56 8.59 8.61
C VAL A 294 -19.21 9.97 8.65
N ALA A 295 -20.17 10.24 7.78
CA ALA A 295 -20.94 11.48 7.78
C ALA A 295 -22.28 11.28 7.06
N SER A 296 -23.16 12.28 7.16
CA SER A 296 -24.39 12.36 6.39
C SER A 296 -24.47 13.67 5.60
N LEU A 297 -25.03 13.63 4.40
CA LEU A 297 -25.37 14.84 3.66
C LEU A 297 -26.46 15.65 4.39
N PRO A 298 -26.37 16.99 4.45
CA PRO A 298 -27.44 17.82 4.97
C PRO A 298 -28.68 17.72 4.08
N SER A 299 -29.87 17.65 4.68
CA SER A 299 -31.13 17.54 3.91
C SER A 299 -31.33 18.68 2.91
N SER A 300 -30.86 19.90 3.24
CA SER A 300 -30.89 21.05 2.33
C SER A 300 -30.02 20.84 1.09
N PHE A 301 -28.85 20.21 1.26
CA PHE A 301 -27.96 19.89 0.15
C PHE A 301 -28.58 18.80 -0.73
N GLU A 302 -29.18 17.76 -0.13
CA GLU A 302 -29.81 16.68 -0.89
C GLU A 302 -30.97 17.17 -1.75
N GLN A 303 -31.83 18.01 -1.19
CA GLN A 303 -32.97 18.60 -1.93
C GLN A 303 -32.49 19.45 -3.11
N ALA A 304 -31.47 20.29 -2.90
CA ALA A 304 -30.92 21.14 -3.96
C ALA A 304 -30.13 20.36 -5.03
N ASN A 305 -29.56 19.20 -4.67
CA ASN A 305 -28.60 18.47 -5.50
C ASN A 305 -29.03 17.04 -5.83
N ALA A 306 -30.34 16.74 -5.79
CA ALA A 306 -30.87 15.38 -6.01
C ALA A 306 -30.34 14.71 -7.30
N HIS A 307 -30.10 15.50 -8.36
CA HIS A 307 -29.54 15.01 -9.63
C HIS A 307 -28.10 14.46 -9.54
N LEU A 308 -27.37 14.77 -8.46
CA LEU A 308 -26.00 14.33 -8.19
C LEU A 308 -25.94 13.10 -7.27
N LEU A 309 -27.05 12.71 -6.62
CA LEU A 309 -27.09 11.68 -5.58
C LEU A 309 -27.13 10.26 -6.17
N LYS A 310 -26.03 9.86 -6.81
CA LYS A 310 -25.85 8.51 -7.33
C LYS A 310 -24.89 7.73 -6.43
N PRO A 311 -25.15 6.46 -6.09
CA PRO A 311 -24.20 5.64 -5.37
C PRO A 311 -22.82 5.66 -6.04
N GLY A 312 -21.76 5.84 -5.25
CA GLY A 312 -20.40 6.00 -5.75
C GLY A 312 -20.02 7.43 -6.18
N GLN A 313 -20.96 8.39 -6.18
CA GLN A 313 -20.63 9.79 -6.45
C GLN A 313 -19.68 10.31 -5.37
N LEU A 314 -18.56 10.88 -5.81
CA LEU A 314 -17.57 11.47 -4.90
C LEU A 314 -17.92 12.93 -4.60
N PHE A 315 -17.90 13.27 -3.31
CA PHE A 315 -18.11 14.62 -2.79
C PHE A 315 -16.81 15.16 -2.17
N ARG A 316 -16.56 16.45 -2.37
CA ARG A 316 -15.49 17.20 -1.74
C ARG A 316 -16.06 17.98 -0.57
N CYS A 317 -15.47 17.76 0.59
CA CYS A 317 -15.81 18.42 1.83
C CYS A 317 -14.56 19.03 2.47
N THR A 318 -14.74 20.02 3.33
CA THR A 318 -13.71 20.47 4.27
C THR A 318 -14.03 19.91 5.64
N LEU A 319 -13.02 19.34 6.30
CA LEU A 319 -13.13 18.91 7.70
C LEU A 319 -13.13 20.15 8.59
N GLN A 320 -14.19 20.28 9.40
CA GLN A 320 -14.31 21.41 10.33
C GLN A 320 -13.28 21.31 11.47
N PRO A 321 -12.93 22.42 12.13
CA PRO A 321 -12.08 22.40 13.32
C PRO A 321 -12.64 21.45 14.39
N ASN A 322 -11.80 20.58 14.94
CA ASN A 322 -12.20 19.48 15.84
C ASN A 322 -13.26 18.54 15.24
N GLY A 323 -13.35 18.44 13.92
CA GLY A 323 -14.43 17.75 13.23
C GLY A 323 -14.32 16.22 13.20
N ILE A 324 -13.42 15.61 13.96
CA ILE A 324 -13.37 14.15 14.14
C ILE A 324 -13.94 13.83 15.52
N HIS A 325 -15.02 13.07 15.54
CA HIS A 325 -15.75 12.70 16.75
C HIS A 325 -15.90 11.19 16.85
N LEU A 326 -16.14 10.74 18.08
CA LEU A 326 -16.53 9.36 18.35
C LEU A 326 -17.99 9.35 18.77
N THR A 327 -18.78 8.48 18.14
CA THR A 327 -20.16 8.23 18.55
C THR A 327 -20.17 7.48 19.88
N PRO A 328 -21.30 7.45 20.61
CA PRO A 328 -21.45 6.59 21.78
C PRO A 328 -21.19 5.10 21.51
N GLY A 329 -21.36 4.66 20.25
CA GLY A 329 -21.07 3.29 19.79
C GLY A 329 -19.59 3.02 19.51
N GLY A 330 -18.74 4.06 19.53
CA GLY A 330 -17.31 3.94 19.24
C GLY A 330 -16.94 4.14 17.76
N ASP A 331 -17.92 4.48 16.91
CA ASP A 331 -17.68 4.76 15.51
C ASP A 331 -17.13 6.18 15.30
N ILE A 332 -16.33 6.35 14.25
CA ILE A 332 -15.82 7.67 13.87
C ILE A 332 -16.89 8.43 13.07
N TRP A 333 -17.14 9.67 13.46
CA TRP A 333 -18.06 10.59 12.78
C TRP A 333 -17.39 11.92 12.47
N LEU A 334 -17.64 12.46 11.29
CA LEU A 334 -16.99 13.65 10.76
C LEU A 334 -17.97 14.83 10.67
N SER A 335 -17.55 15.97 11.22
CA SER A 335 -18.20 17.26 10.99
C SER A 335 -17.57 17.92 9.75
N LEU A 336 -18.39 18.04 8.70
CA LEU A 336 -17.94 18.42 7.37
C LEU A 336 -18.70 19.65 6.86
N GLU A 337 -17.98 20.53 6.15
CA GLU A 337 -18.58 21.52 5.26
C GLU A 337 -18.54 21.01 3.82
N PHE A 338 -19.68 21.11 3.13
CA PHE A 338 -19.87 20.50 1.81
C PHE A 338 -19.63 21.51 0.69
N HIS A 339 -18.72 21.18 -0.23
CA HIS A 339 -18.37 22.07 -1.35
C HIS A 339 -18.87 21.58 -2.73
N GLY A 340 -19.44 20.38 -2.81
CA GLY A 340 -19.97 19.80 -4.05
C GLY A 340 -19.19 18.57 -4.54
N THR A 341 -19.31 18.23 -5.82
CA THR A 341 -18.70 17.01 -6.37
C THR A 341 -17.17 17.10 -6.45
N ALA A 342 -16.49 15.99 -6.19
CA ALA A 342 -15.05 15.89 -6.39
C ALA A 342 -14.66 15.98 -7.89
N ASN A 343 -13.39 16.28 -8.15
CA ASN A 343 -12.84 16.32 -9.51
C ASN A 343 -13.02 14.96 -10.21
N ARG A 344 -13.48 14.96 -11.48
CA ARG A 344 -13.71 13.74 -12.28
C ARG A 344 -12.48 12.83 -12.45
N ARG A 345 -11.27 13.37 -12.28
CA ARG A 345 -10.02 12.59 -12.29
C ARG A 345 -9.85 11.76 -11.03
N ARG A 346 -10.48 12.14 -9.92
CA ARG A 346 -10.47 11.39 -8.66
C ARG A 346 -11.32 10.12 -8.86
N LYS A 347 -10.73 8.96 -8.54
CA LYS A 347 -11.37 7.66 -8.74
C LYS A 347 -11.84 6.98 -7.46
N ARG A 348 -11.36 7.42 -6.29
CA ARG A 348 -11.66 6.80 -4.99
C ARG A 348 -11.86 7.87 -3.92
N ALA A 349 -12.71 7.56 -2.94
CA ALA A 349 -12.79 8.30 -1.69
C ALA A 349 -11.47 8.18 -0.89
N ASP A 350 -11.28 9.06 0.09
CA ASP A 350 -10.20 8.94 1.05
C ASP A 350 -10.52 7.81 2.06
N THR A 351 -9.47 7.12 2.51
CA THR A 351 -9.57 6.09 3.54
C THR A 351 -9.62 6.73 4.91
N ILE A 352 -10.21 6.06 5.90
CA ILE A 352 -10.28 6.60 7.26
C ILE A 352 -8.88 6.90 7.85
N SER A 353 -7.91 6.01 7.59
CA SER A 353 -6.52 6.20 8.03
C SER A 353 -5.88 7.43 7.41
N LYS A 354 -6.16 7.74 6.13
CA LYS A 354 -5.66 8.97 5.49
C LYS A 354 -6.26 10.21 6.15
N ILE A 355 -7.57 10.19 6.39
CA ILE A 355 -8.30 11.33 6.98
C ILE A 355 -7.73 11.65 8.37
N ILE A 356 -7.56 10.63 9.22
CA ILE A 356 -6.98 10.79 10.55
C ILE A 356 -5.53 11.25 10.46
N PHE A 357 -4.71 10.62 9.60
CA PHE A 357 -3.31 11.01 9.43
C PHE A 357 -3.15 12.49 9.04
N GLN A 358 -3.93 12.97 8.06
CA GLN A 358 -3.89 14.38 7.64
C GLN A 358 -4.31 15.33 8.77
N ASN A 359 -5.30 14.96 9.58
CA ASN A 359 -5.71 15.75 10.73
C ASN A 359 -4.61 15.79 11.80
N MET A 360 -3.99 14.64 12.10
CA MET A 360 -2.86 14.54 13.02
C MET A 360 -1.68 15.37 12.52
N ALA A 361 -1.27 15.24 11.26
CA ALA A 361 -0.15 15.96 10.69
C ALA A 361 -0.30 17.50 10.75
N ARG A 362 -1.54 18.01 10.85
CA ARG A 362 -1.84 19.44 10.99
C ARG A 362 -1.87 19.92 12.44
N HIS A 363 -2.31 19.08 13.38
CA HIS A 363 -2.64 19.53 14.74
C HIS A 363 -1.82 18.83 15.83
N THR A 364 -1.57 17.53 15.68
CA THR A 364 -0.82 16.72 16.65
C THR A 364 -0.06 15.61 15.92
N PRO A 365 1.06 15.93 15.24
CA PRO A 365 1.72 14.97 14.37
C PRO A 365 2.28 13.78 15.13
N LEU A 366 2.15 12.58 14.55
CA LEU A 366 2.96 11.43 14.97
C LEU A 366 4.40 11.69 14.53
N THR A 367 5.32 11.84 15.48
CA THR A 367 6.72 12.21 15.22
C THR A 367 7.62 11.00 15.06
N ILE A 368 8.77 11.18 14.40
CA ILE A 368 9.80 10.13 14.31
C ILE A 368 10.29 9.70 15.70
N ASP A 369 10.40 10.64 16.64
CA ASP A 369 10.83 10.35 18.02
C ASP A 369 9.84 9.43 18.73
N THR A 370 8.54 9.61 18.49
CA THR A 370 7.51 8.70 19.02
C THR A 370 7.66 7.29 18.43
N ILE A 371 7.92 7.18 17.13
CA ILE A 371 8.13 5.87 16.47
C ILE A 371 9.41 5.20 17.01
N LEU A 372 10.50 5.95 17.16
CA LEU A 372 11.76 5.46 17.71
C LEU A 372 11.63 5.00 19.16
N GLU A 373 10.88 5.75 19.97
CA GLU A 373 10.66 5.41 21.38
C GLU A 373 9.86 4.10 21.52
N ILE A 374 8.78 3.94 20.76
CA ILE A 374 7.97 2.70 20.79
C ILE A 374 8.78 1.53 20.22
N SER A 375 9.57 1.76 19.17
CA SER A 375 10.50 0.76 18.62
C SER A 375 11.52 0.29 19.66
N ARG A 376 12.12 1.22 20.43
CA ARG A 376 13.06 0.91 21.51
C ARG A 376 12.40 0.07 22.60
N GLN A 377 11.23 0.48 23.09
CA GLN A 377 10.47 -0.28 24.09
C GLN A 377 10.13 -1.70 23.60
N SER A 378 9.75 -1.82 22.32
CA SER A 378 9.45 -3.10 21.68
C SER A 378 10.66 -4.05 21.67
N THR A 379 11.85 -3.54 21.33
CA THR A 379 13.09 -4.31 21.29
C THR A 379 13.56 -4.70 22.70
N GLU A 380 13.49 -3.78 23.67
CA GLU A 380 13.88 -4.06 25.06
C GLU A 380 13.00 -5.14 25.69
N HIS A 381 11.67 -5.04 25.53
CA HIS A 381 10.74 -6.02 26.06
C HIS A 381 11.02 -7.44 25.52
N ALA A 382 11.29 -7.56 24.22
CA ALA A 382 11.64 -8.85 23.63
C ALA A 382 12.99 -9.42 24.12
N MET A 383 13.96 -8.56 24.47
CA MET A 383 15.22 -8.99 25.07
C MET A 383 15.04 -9.48 26.51
N GLU A 384 14.16 -8.83 27.28
CA GLU A 384 13.78 -9.26 28.63
C GLU A 384 13.09 -10.62 28.60
N ASP A 385 12.09 -10.80 27.73
CA ASP A 385 11.37 -12.07 27.55
C ASP A 385 12.32 -13.22 27.14
N ALA A 386 13.30 -12.94 26.28
CA ALA A 386 14.30 -13.92 25.86
C ALA A 386 15.24 -14.33 27.01
N ASN A 387 15.59 -13.40 27.90
CA ASN A 387 16.41 -13.68 29.07
C ASN A 387 15.64 -14.51 30.12
N ASP A 388 14.36 -14.18 30.35
CA ASP A 388 13.49 -14.91 31.28
C ASP A 388 13.20 -16.34 30.83
N THR A 389 12.98 -16.54 29.53
CA THR A 389 12.80 -17.89 28.94
C THR A 389 14.10 -18.71 28.93
N GLY A 390 15.25 -18.04 28.73
CA GLY A 390 16.58 -18.64 28.87
C GLY A 390 16.87 -19.17 30.28
N LEU A 391 16.49 -18.41 31.32
CA LEU A 391 16.64 -18.79 32.72
C LEU A 391 15.76 -19.99 33.14
N GLN A 392 14.57 -20.16 32.55
CA GLN A 392 13.71 -21.31 32.83
C GLN A 392 14.21 -22.62 32.19
N SER A 393 15.00 -22.54 31.10
CA SER A 393 15.51 -23.72 30.41
C SER A 393 16.71 -24.40 31.10
N ILE A 394 17.40 -23.70 32.01
CA ILE A 394 18.59 -24.21 32.73
C ILE A 394 18.20 -24.97 34.02
N GLY A 395 16.92 -25.01 34.37
CA GLY A 395 16.41 -25.55 35.64
C GLY A 395 15.91 -27.00 35.65
N THR A 396 16.35 -27.92 34.77
CA THR A 396 15.94 -29.34 34.87
C THR A 396 16.98 -30.34 34.35
N THR A 397 18.15 -30.39 34.96
CA THR A 397 18.99 -31.61 34.97
C THR A 397 19.47 -31.87 36.39
N ARG A 398 18.59 -32.44 37.23
CA ARG A 398 18.98 -33.03 38.51
C ARG A 398 19.42 -34.48 38.29
N GLY A 399 20.74 -34.67 38.35
CA GLY A 399 21.43 -35.74 39.05
C GLY A 399 21.02 -37.19 38.78
N VAL A 400 21.79 -37.87 37.93
CA VAL A 400 22.11 -39.28 38.16
C VAL A 400 23.53 -39.29 38.73
N ASN A 401 23.64 -39.61 40.02
CA ASN A 401 24.92 -39.87 40.68
C ASN A 401 25.32 -41.35 40.50
N PRO A 402 26.63 -41.65 40.55
CA PRO A 402 27.24 -42.85 39.97
C PRO A 402 26.93 -44.17 40.66
#